data_AF-A0AAD7HBD4-F1
#
_entry.id   AF-A0AAD7HBD4-F1
#
_cell.length_a   1.000
_cell.length_b   1.000
_cell.length_c   1.000
_cell.angle_alpha   90.00
_cell.angle_beta   90.00
_cell.angle_gamma   90.00
#
_symmetry.space_group_name_H-M   'P 1'
#
loop_
_entity.id
_entity.type
_entity.pdbx_description
1 polymer ?
#
loop_
_entity_poly.entity_id
_entity_poly.type
_entity_poly.pdbx_seq_one_letter_code
_entity_poly.pdbx_strand_id
1 'polypeptide(L)'
;MLITPDSVSTPNDVKPSLEPVVNRAQAVPEDSPPDYLDLAFQSTASSLPPVPLIPDIVKPTNFLSVGRTNASIKGTYAIDPRLKIPAVLLSPLAEGETELTRPNARLQTSNAPIDAIFFIVEDSDRKQRIDIVLKTANGSIKASVHAPRTRSAINLRVETSNAPVVLRLPRSFCGPLTLRTRYASVSFSDALSANLTTFNEVDNTHRCFVGDFAAWGEQPDAWTGDELNVETTYGSIKLKYDVELDAGNGKGKGKGGFFSWLFGGGNYDAGPSAGEGGVEEFFKPMYEHAMQNEANIGSIVVGPPCIPLENGDDKFMQLPDRGRSGVAFMKCLQIHQGGALSAHGSSALKTPSQELSSMSLEMHIQTMHL
;
A
#
# COMPACT_ATOMS: atom_id res chain seq x y z
N MET A 1 -0.75 22.27 45.90
CA MET A 1 -1.46 21.01 46.20
C MET A 1 -0.53 19.88 45.79
N LEU A 2 0.10 19.22 46.75
CA LEU A 2 1.07 18.14 46.58
C LEU A 2 0.31 16.82 46.64
N ILE A 3 0.46 15.95 45.64
CA ILE A 3 -0.09 14.59 45.63
C ILE A 3 1.10 13.63 45.61
N THR A 4 1.21 12.83 46.66
CA THR A 4 2.15 11.71 46.82
C THR A 4 1.61 10.44 46.16
N PRO A 5 2.49 9.52 45.70
CA PRO A 5 2.08 8.20 45.19
C PRO A 5 1.95 7.17 46.32
N ASP A 6 0.79 6.50 46.39
CA ASP A 6 0.58 5.37 47.29
C ASP A 6 1.01 4.05 46.64
N SER A 7 1.83 3.34 47.40
CA SER A 7 2.33 1.98 47.25
C SER A 7 1.33 0.95 47.79
N VAL A 8 0.99 -0.11 47.03
CA VAL A 8 0.30 -1.29 47.60
C VAL A 8 0.73 -2.60 46.91
N SER A 9 1.56 -3.35 47.65
CA SER A 9 1.69 -4.81 47.86
C SER A 9 1.24 -5.87 46.82
N THR A 10 2.18 -6.75 46.46
CA THR A 10 2.03 -8.21 46.18
C THR A 10 1.74 -9.00 47.49
N PRO A 11 1.59 -10.35 47.56
CA PRO A 11 1.51 -11.45 46.58
C PRO A 11 0.31 -12.42 46.85
N ASN A 12 0.11 -13.48 46.04
CA ASN A 12 -0.53 -14.71 46.53
C ASN A 12 -0.14 -15.92 45.66
N ASP A 13 0.72 -16.77 46.24
CA ASP A 13 0.95 -18.16 45.91
C ASP A 13 -0.29 -19.00 46.24
N VAL A 14 -0.83 -19.76 45.27
CA VAL A 14 -1.77 -20.85 45.57
C VAL A 14 -1.36 -22.11 44.81
N LYS A 15 -0.86 -23.07 45.58
CA LYS A 15 -0.62 -24.47 45.22
C LYS A 15 -1.83 -25.32 45.66
N PRO A 16 -2.37 -26.18 44.79
CA PRO A 16 -2.98 -27.43 45.22
C PRO A 16 -2.41 -28.61 44.41
N SER A 17 -1.74 -29.58 45.02
CA SER A 17 -2.26 -30.71 45.81
C SER A 17 -2.68 -31.91 44.95
N LEU A 18 -2.08 -33.05 45.28
CA LEU A 18 -2.10 -34.35 44.64
C LEU A 18 -3.39 -35.15 44.89
N GLU A 19 -3.80 -35.91 43.86
CA GLU A 19 -4.35 -37.30 43.80
C GLU A 19 -5.59 -37.72 44.65
N PRO A 20 -6.51 -38.59 44.12
CA PRO A 20 -6.28 -40.05 44.05
C PRO A 20 -6.92 -40.84 42.86
N VAL A 21 -6.16 -41.79 42.30
CA VAL A 21 -6.35 -43.27 42.33
C VAL A 21 -7.77 -43.87 42.08
N VAL A 22 -7.87 -44.65 40.98
CA VAL A 22 -8.46 -46.04 40.84
C VAL A 22 -9.84 -46.33 40.18
N ASN A 23 -9.73 -47.16 39.12
CA ASN A 23 -10.57 -48.25 38.58
C ASN A 23 -12.03 -47.99 38.17
N ARG A 24 -12.37 -48.45 36.94
CA ARG A 24 -13.05 -49.75 36.72
C ARG A 24 -13.16 -50.09 35.23
N ALA A 25 -12.69 -51.28 34.87
CA ALA A 25 -12.90 -51.90 33.58
C ALA A 25 -14.40 -52.20 33.32
N GLN A 26 -14.88 -51.83 32.14
CA GLN A 26 -16.03 -52.45 31.50
C GLN A 26 -15.65 -52.82 30.07
N ALA A 27 -15.49 -54.14 29.86
CA ALA A 27 -15.43 -54.76 28.55
C ALA A 27 -16.82 -54.62 27.90
N VAL A 28 -16.87 -53.97 26.75
CA VAL A 28 -18.05 -53.93 25.86
C VAL A 28 -17.69 -54.75 24.62
N PRO A 29 -18.60 -55.61 24.11
CA PRO A 29 -18.31 -56.51 22.99
C PRO A 29 -17.98 -55.73 21.72
N GLU A 30 -16.88 -56.12 21.08
CA GLU A 30 -16.51 -55.77 19.71
C GLU A 30 -17.60 -56.25 18.74
N ASP A 31 -18.35 -55.30 18.19
CA ASP A 31 -19.03 -55.46 16.91
C ASP A 31 -18.24 -54.57 15.94
N SER A 32 -17.13 -55.12 15.44
CA SER A 32 -16.18 -54.40 14.60
C SER A 32 -16.88 -53.98 13.31
N PRO A 33 -17.02 -52.68 13.03
CA PRO A 33 -17.62 -52.22 11.78
C PRO A 33 -16.81 -52.76 10.58
N PRO A 34 -17.47 -53.04 9.45
CA PRO A 34 -16.81 -53.61 8.28
C PRO A 34 -15.59 -52.80 7.85
N ASP A 35 -14.48 -53.50 7.61
CA ASP A 35 -13.23 -52.95 7.06
C ASP A 35 -13.50 -52.35 5.68
N TYR A 36 -13.72 -51.03 5.63
CA TYR A 36 -13.77 -50.24 4.39
C TYR A 36 -12.36 -49.84 3.90
N LEU A 37 -11.33 -50.64 4.17
CA LEU A 37 -9.93 -50.32 3.92
C LEU A 37 -9.43 -50.78 2.54
N ASP A 38 -10.15 -50.49 1.45
CA ASP A 38 -9.54 -50.65 0.11
C ASP A 38 -10.19 -49.83 -1.01
N LEU A 39 -10.69 -48.64 -0.69
CA LEU A 39 -10.83 -47.61 -1.71
C LEU A 39 -9.49 -46.91 -1.84
N ALA A 40 -8.66 -47.46 -2.74
CA ALA A 40 -7.45 -46.84 -3.23
C ALA A 40 -7.74 -45.38 -3.58
N PHE A 41 -7.43 -44.47 -2.65
CA PHE A 41 -7.21 -43.08 -2.95
C PHE A 41 -5.98 -43.06 -3.86
N GLN A 42 -6.23 -43.22 -5.16
CA GLN A 42 -5.34 -42.75 -6.19
C GLN A 42 -5.14 -41.28 -5.85
N SER A 43 -4.04 -41.03 -5.14
CA SER A 43 -3.50 -39.71 -4.91
C SER A 43 -3.23 -39.20 -6.31
N THR A 44 -4.22 -38.54 -6.89
CA THR A 44 -4.05 -37.70 -8.05
C THR A 44 -3.05 -36.68 -7.57
N ALA A 45 -1.77 -36.95 -7.87
CA ALA A 45 -0.69 -36.05 -7.62
C ALA A 45 -1.10 -34.77 -8.32
N SER A 46 -1.65 -33.84 -7.55
CA SER A 46 -2.23 -32.61 -8.03
C SER A 46 -1.06 -31.86 -8.63
N SER A 47 -0.91 -31.96 -9.95
CA SER A 47 0.16 -31.32 -10.68
C SER A 47 -0.03 -29.84 -10.42
N LEU A 48 0.83 -29.28 -9.57
CA LEU A 48 0.79 -27.87 -9.25
C LEU A 48 0.82 -27.09 -10.57
N PRO A 49 -0.01 -26.04 -10.70
CA PRO A 49 0.00 -25.25 -11.92
C PRO A 49 1.42 -24.75 -12.20
N PRO A 50 1.88 -24.82 -13.47
CA PRO A 50 3.22 -24.38 -13.83
C PRO A 50 3.41 -22.92 -13.43
N VAL A 51 4.56 -22.63 -12.79
CA VAL A 51 4.93 -21.25 -12.43
C VAL A 51 5.02 -20.43 -13.71
N PRO A 52 4.39 -19.25 -13.78
CA PRO A 52 4.48 -18.40 -14.97
C PRO A 52 5.94 -18.02 -15.20
N LEU A 53 6.48 -18.44 -16.35
CA LEU A 53 7.83 -18.07 -16.78
C LEU A 53 7.84 -16.59 -17.14
N ILE A 54 8.88 -15.88 -16.70
CA ILE A 54 9.13 -14.51 -17.13
C ILE A 54 9.39 -14.56 -18.65
N PRO A 55 8.70 -13.76 -19.47
CA PRO A 55 8.96 -13.76 -20.90
C PRO A 55 10.41 -13.33 -21.16
N ASP A 56 11.16 -14.10 -21.96
CA ASP A 56 12.58 -13.84 -22.28
C ASP A 56 12.85 -12.43 -22.86
N ILE A 57 11.79 -11.78 -23.34
CA ILE A 57 11.82 -10.44 -23.95
C ILE A 57 11.96 -9.33 -22.88
N VAL A 58 11.57 -9.58 -21.63
CA VAL A 58 11.50 -8.54 -20.60
C VAL A 58 12.80 -8.51 -19.81
N LYS A 59 13.58 -7.44 -20.01
CA LYS A 59 14.82 -7.22 -19.25
C LYS A 59 14.50 -6.89 -17.78
N PRO A 60 15.17 -7.55 -16.80
CA PRO A 60 15.09 -7.17 -15.40
C PRO A 60 15.52 -5.73 -15.17
N THR A 61 14.84 -5.04 -14.27
CA THR A 61 15.12 -3.66 -13.88
C THR A 61 14.88 -3.46 -12.39
N ASN A 62 15.37 -2.35 -11.86
CA ASN A 62 15.12 -1.89 -10.50
C ASN A 62 14.94 -0.37 -10.52
N PHE A 63 14.32 0.19 -9.48
CA PHE A 63 14.06 1.63 -9.35
C PHE A 63 13.42 2.28 -10.60
N LEU A 64 12.51 1.55 -11.26
CA LEU A 64 11.80 2.03 -12.43
C LEU A 64 10.92 3.22 -12.05
N SER A 65 11.02 4.34 -12.77
CA SER A 65 10.13 5.49 -12.59
C SER A 65 9.58 5.95 -13.93
N VAL A 66 8.25 5.95 -14.09
CA VAL A 66 7.57 6.39 -15.31
C VAL A 66 6.44 7.35 -14.92
N GLY A 67 6.57 8.61 -15.33
CA GLY A 67 5.55 9.65 -15.14
C GLY A 67 4.96 10.12 -16.46
N ARG A 68 3.63 10.19 -16.58
CA ARG A 68 2.93 10.73 -17.77
C ARG A 68 1.65 11.48 -17.38
N THR A 69 1.55 12.77 -17.71
CA THR A 69 0.36 13.56 -17.32
C THR A 69 -0.93 13.05 -17.96
N ASN A 70 -0.96 12.93 -19.30
CA ASN A 70 -2.18 12.63 -20.08
C ASN A 70 -2.01 11.42 -21.01
N ALA A 71 -1.00 10.58 -20.78
CA ALA A 71 -0.72 9.43 -21.63
C ALA A 71 -0.73 8.14 -20.81
N SER A 72 -1.40 7.11 -21.34
CA SER A 72 -1.53 5.83 -20.65
C SER A 72 -0.16 5.20 -20.45
N ILE A 73 0.04 4.54 -19.32
CA ILE A 73 1.22 3.68 -19.09
C ILE A 73 0.77 2.25 -19.31
N LYS A 74 1.34 1.59 -20.32
CA LYS A 74 1.12 0.17 -20.60
C LYS A 74 2.47 -0.52 -20.67
N GLY A 75 2.62 -1.66 -19.99
CA GLY A 75 3.90 -2.36 -20.03
C GLY A 75 3.96 -3.62 -19.20
N THR A 76 5.00 -4.40 -19.47
CA THR A 76 5.40 -5.55 -18.67
C THR A 76 6.81 -5.28 -18.13
N TYR A 77 6.98 -5.46 -16.83
CA TYR A 77 8.21 -5.08 -16.12
C TYR A 77 8.68 -6.27 -15.28
N ALA A 78 9.95 -6.66 -15.43
CA ALA A 78 10.59 -7.63 -14.56
C ALA A 78 11.37 -6.87 -13.48
N ILE A 79 11.00 -7.03 -12.21
CA ILE A 79 11.62 -6.33 -11.07
C ILE A 79 12.62 -7.26 -10.40
N ASP A 80 13.90 -6.85 -10.40
CA ASP A 80 14.98 -7.53 -9.70
C ASP A 80 15.54 -6.59 -8.61
N PRO A 81 15.24 -6.83 -7.31
CA PRO A 81 15.70 -5.97 -6.23
C PRO A 81 17.23 -5.99 -6.05
N ARG A 82 17.93 -7.01 -6.57
CA ARG A 82 19.37 -7.18 -6.43
C ARG A 82 20.15 -6.33 -7.43
N LEU A 83 19.50 -5.90 -8.52
CA LEU A 83 20.13 -5.10 -9.56
C LEU A 83 20.53 -3.73 -8.99
N LYS A 84 21.84 -3.48 -9.00
CA LYS A 84 22.43 -2.20 -8.57
C LYS A 84 22.53 -1.28 -9.78
N ILE A 85 21.89 -0.12 -9.68
CA ILE A 85 21.90 0.91 -10.71
C ILE A 85 22.71 2.10 -10.18
N PRO A 86 23.69 2.62 -10.95
CA PRO A 86 24.43 3.81 -10.58
C PRO A 86 23.50 5.00 -10.33
N ALA A 87 23.73 5.76 -9.25
CA ALA A 87 22.87 6.87 -8.84
C ALA A 87 22.65 7.94 -9.93
N VAL A 88 23.62 8.14 -10.82
CA VAL A 88 23.53 9.07 -11.96
C VAL A 88 22.46 8.70 -12.98
N LEU A 89 22.05 7.42 -13.05
CA LEU A 89 21.00 6.93 -13.96
C LEU A 89 19.63 6.89 -13.30
N LEU A 90 19.55 7.14 -11.99
CA LEU A 90 18.31 7.08 -11.23
C LEU A 90 17.53 8.39 -11.39
N SER A 91 16.21 8.28 -11.32
CA SER A 91 15.36 9.47 -11.32
C SER A 91 15.61 10.30 -10.05
N PRO A 92 15.46 11.63 -10.12
CA PRO A 92 15.52 12.48 -8.93
C PRO A 92 14.57 11.98 -7.84
N LEU A 93 15.02 12.06 -6.58
CA LEU A 93 14.19 11.73 -5.42
C LEU A 93 13.03 12.72 -5.32
N ALA A 94 11.84 12.24 -4.93
CA ALA A 94 10.77 13.14 -4.53
C ALA A 94 11.09 13.81 -3.19
N GLU A 95 10.38 14.89 -2.87
CA GLU A 95 10.54 15.58 -1.59
C GLU A 95 10.28 14.62 -0.41
N GLY A 96 11.23 14.56 0.53
CA GLY A 96 11.19 13.65 1.69
C GLY A 96 11.54 12.19 1.38
N GLU A 97 11.80 11.83 0.12
CA GLU A 97 12.26 10.51 -0.28
C GLU A 97 13.79 10.41 -0.09
N THR A 98 14.25 9.25 0.38
CA THR A 98 15.67 8.93 0.52
C THR A 98 16.03 7.79 -0.41
N GLU A 99 17.32 7.58 -0.68
CA GLU A 99 17.78 6.43 -1.47
C GLU A 99 17.34 5.07 -0.87
N LEU A 100 17.12 4.99 0.44
CA LEU A 100 16.65 3.78 1.13
C LEU A 100 15.15 3.56 1.01
N THR A 101 14.37 4.64 0.83
CA THR A 101 12.91 4.60 0.72
C THR A 101 12.43 4.71 -0.72
N ARG A 102 13.36 4.68 -1.69
CA ARG A 102 13.02 4.72 -3.11
C ARG A 102 12.34 3.42 -3.53
N PRO A 103 11.14 3.46 -4.15
CA PRO A 103 10.46 2.26 -4.58
C PRO A 103 11.18 1.60 -5.76
N ASN A 104 11.07 0.27 -5.84
CA ASN A 104 11.60 -0.51 -6.95
C ASN A 104 10.85 -0.23 -8.26
N ALA A 105 9.57 0.16 -8.18
CA ALA A 105 8.80 0.63 -9.34
C ALA A 105 7.82 1.74 -8.94
N ARG A 106 7.77 2.81 -9.72
CA ARG A 106 6.82 3.92 -9.61
C ARG A 106 6.22 4.21 -10.98
N LEU A 107 4.91 4.00 -11.13
CA LEU A 107 4.15 4.39 -12.31
C LEU A 107 3.15 5.47 -11.91
N GLN A 108 3.24 6.65 -12.53
CA GLN A 108 2.41 7.79 -12.18
C GLN A 108 1.79 8.43 -13.41
N THR A 109 0.49 8.70 -13.34
CA THR A 109 -0.22 9.54 -14.31
C THR A 109 -1.09 10.59 -13.64
N SER A 110 -1.65 11.53 -14.41
CA SER A 110 -2.71 12.43 -13.90
C SER A 110 -4.07 11.97 -14.41
N ASN A 111 -4.22 11.83 -15.73
CA ASN A 111 -5.53 11.65 -16.37
C ASN A 111 -5.62 10.40 -17.26
N ALA A 112 -4.67 9.48 -17.15
CA ALA A 112 -4.56 8.36 -18.08
C ALA A 112 -4.45 7.03 -17.35
N PRO A 113 -4.97 5.93 -17.94
CA PRO A 113 -4.96 4.64 -17.30
C PRO A 113 -3.55 4.05 -17.20
N ILE A 114 -3.37 3.19 -16.19
CA ILE A 114 -2.17 2.37 -15.98
C ILE A 114 -2.58 0.90 -16.15
N ASP A 115 -2.00 0.21 -17.13
CA ASP A 115 -2.15 -1.23 -17.33
C ASP A 115 -0.76 -1.90 -17.28
N ALA A 116 -0.42 -2.48 -16.15
CA ALA A 116 0.93 -2.97 -15.87
C ALA A 116 0.94 -4.43 -15.42
N ILE A 117 1.92 -5.18 -15.91
CA ILE A 117 2.21 -6.53 -15.46
C ILE A 117 3.61 -6.53 -14.86
N PHE A 118 3.72 -6.94 -13.60
CA PHE A 118 4.98 -7.04 -12.87
C PHE A 118 5.36 -8.50 -12.70
N PHE A 119 6.58 -8.85 -13.08
CA PHE A 119 7.20 -10.13 -12.80
C PHE A 119 8.28 -9.91 -11.74
N ILE A 120 8.13 -10.54 -10.59
CA ILE A 120 9.15 -10.50 -9.54
C ILE A 120 10.18 -11.57 -9.83
N VAL A 121 11.44 -11.16 -9.98
CA VAL A 121 12.56 -12.09 -10.11
C VAL A 121 12.82 -12.75 -8.75
N GLU A 122 13.11 -14.05 -8.77
CA GLU A 122 13.41 -14.81 -7.55
C GLU A 122 14.61 -14.20 -6.81
N ASP A 123 14.43 -14.01 -5.51
CA ASP A 123 15.46 -13.51 -4.61
C ASP A 123 15.72 -14.55 -3.52
N SER A 124 16.91 -15.16 -3.57
CA SER A 124 17.35 -16.15 -2.58
C SER A 124 17.52 -15.54 -1.19
N ASP A 125 17.84 -14.25 -1.12
CA ASP A 125 18.33 -13.63 0.10
C ASP A 125 17.17 -13.12 0.97
N ARG A 126 16.00 -12.84 0.37
CA ARG A 126 14.76 -12.36 1.03
C ARG A 126 14.94 -11.15 1.97
N LYS A 127 16.04 -10.41 1.86
CA LYS A 127 16.38 -9.34 2.81
C LYS A 127 15.70 -8.02 2.48
N GLN A 128 15.35 -7.80 1.22
CA GLN A 128 14.86 -6.50 0.74
C GLN A 128 13.41 -6.60 0.29
N ARG A 129 12.54 -5.82 0.92
CA ARG A 129 11.15 -5.64 0.49
C ARG A 129 11.09 -4.99 -0.89
N ILE A 130 10.15 -5.42 -1.72
CA ILE A 130 9.90 -4.88 -3.05
C ILE A 130 8.76 -3.87 -2.96
N ASP A 131 9.07 -2.60 -3.10
CA ASP A 131 8.10 -1.51 -3.06
C ASP A 131 7.64 -1.13 -4.48
N ILE A 132 6.34 -1.24 -4.74
CA ILE A 132 5.70 -0.87 -6.02
C ILE A 132 4.63 0.19 -5.75
N VAL A 133 4.71 1.33 -6.45
CA VAL A 133 3.80 2.47 -6.29
C VAL A 133 3.11 2.77 -7.61
N LEU A 134 1.78 2.75 -7.61
CA LEU A 134 0.93 3.09 -8.76
C LEU A 134 0.04 4.27 -8.38
N LYS A 135 0.12 5.36 -9.13
CA LYS A 135 -0.63 6.59 -8.81
C LYS A 135 -1.25 7.22 -10.04
N THR A 136 -2.50 7.64 -9.92
CA THR A 136 -3.23 8.38 -10.96
C THR A 136 -4.28 9.27 -10.29
N ALA A 137 -4.76 10.33 -10.93
CA ALA A 137 -5.91 11.08 -10.40
C ALA A 137 -7.22 10.54 -10.99
N ASN A 138 -7.27 10.42 -12.32
CA ASN A 138 -8.51 10.13 -13.05
C ASN A 138 -8.44 8.87 -13.94
N GLY A 139 -7.27 8.23 -14.06
CA GLY A 139 -7.11 7.02 -14.87
C GLY A 139 -7.40 5.74 -14.10
N SER A 140 -7.96 4.72 -14.74
CA SER A 140 -8.09 3.41 -14.09
C SER A 140 -6.73 2.73 -13.89
N ILE A 141 -6.62 1.92 -12.83
CA ILE A 141 -5.42 1.11 -12.58
C ILE A 141 -5.79 -0.36 -12.74
N LYS A 142 -5.10 -1.03 -13.66
CA LYS A 142 -5.10 -2.49 -13.79
C LYS A 142 -3.68 -2.97 -13.61
N ALA A 143 -3.43 -3.72 -12.56
CA ALA A 143 -2.09 -4.27 -12.29
C ALA A 143 -2.16 -5.76 -12.00
N SER A 144 -1.18 -6.50 -12.51
CA SER A 144 -1.00 -7.92 -12.19
C SER A 144 0.41 -8.14 -11.69
N VAL A 145 0.57 -8.80 -10.56
CA VAL A 145 1.87 -9.12 -9.97
C VAL A 145 2.04 -10.63 -9.99
N HIS A 146 2.95 -11.10 -10.83
CA HIS A 146 3.38 -12.47 -10.91
C HIS A 146 4.66 -12.63 -10.11
N ALA A 147 4.68 -13.61 -9.21
CA ALA A 147 5.83 -13.81 -8.35
C ALA A 147 6.04 -15.29 -8.04
N PRO A 148 7.30 -15.76 -7.96
CA PRO A 148 7.60 -17.12 -7.56
C PRO A 148 7.20 -17.36 -6.10
N ARG A 149 7.22 -18.63 -5.67
CA ARG A 149 6.92 -18.98 -4.27
C ARG A 149 8.00 -18.48 -3.32
N THR A 150 9.24 -18.56 -3.76
CA THR A 150 10.44 -18.11 -3.07
C THR A 150 10.75 -16.69 -3.55
N ARG A 151 10.34 -15.70 -2.76
CA ARG A 151 10.52 -14.30 -3.12
C ARG A 151 10.66 -13.41 -1.90
N SER A 152 11.11 -12.19 -2.15
CA SER A 152 11.01 -11.11 -1.18
C SER A 152 9.57 -10.63 -0.99
N ALA A 153 9.31 -10.05 0.17
CA ALA A 153 8.02 -9.47 0.50
C ALA A 153 7.68 -8.30 -0.43
N ILE A 154 6.42 -8.19 -0.83
CA ILE A 154 5.90 -7.16 -1.74
C ILE A 154 5.13 -6.12 -0.93
N ASN A 155 5.43 -4.85 -1.13
CA ASN A 155 4.63 -3.72 -0.67
C ASN A 155 4.05 -3.00 -1.88
N LEU A 156 2.75 -3.20 -2.11
CA LEU A 156 2.05 -2.60 -3.23
C LEU A 156 1.18 -1.45 -2.73
N ARG A 157 1.46 -0.24 -3.22
CA ARG A 157 0.68 0.97 -2.92
C ARG A 157 0.00 1.49 -4.18
N VAL A 158 -1.30 1.68 -4.11
CA VAL A 158 -2.13 2.06 -5.24
C VAL A 158 -3.04 3.22 -4.85
N GLU A 159 -2.92 4.35 -5.55
CA GLU A 159 -3.67 5.57 -5.25
C GLU A 159 -4.41 6.06 -6.50
N THR A 160 -5.72 6.29 -6.40
CA THR A 160 -6.52 6.93 -7.46
C THR A 160 -7.70 7.73 -6.94
N SER A 161 -7.91 8.97 -7.40
CA SER A 161 -9.06 9.75 -6.92
C SER A 161 -10.39 9.18 -7.43
N ASN A 162 -10.51 8.98 -8.75
CA ASN A 162 -11.83 8.89 -9.39
C ASN A 162 -12.05 7.64 -10.24
N ALA A 163 -11.13 6.68 -10.23
CA ALA A 163 -11.14 5.60 -11.20
C ALA A 163 -11.07 4.21 -10.57
N PRO A 164 -11.62 3.18 -11.22
CA PRO A 164 -11.60 1.83 -10.68
C PRO A 164 -10.19 1.25 -10.64
N VAL A 165 -9.96 0.41 -9.63
CA VAL A 165 -8.73 -0.33 -9.40
C VAL A 165 -9.00 -1.83 -9.53
N VAL A 166 -8.22 -2.51 -10.37
CA VAL A 166 -8.26 -3.96 -10.52
C VAL A 166 -6.86 -4.52 -10.32
N LEU A 167 -6.65 -5.25 -9.23
CA LEU A 167 -5.36 -5.86 -8.93
C LEU A 167 -5.43 -7.37 -8.98
N ARG A 168 -4.40 -7.98 -9.55
CA ARG A 168 -4.15 -9.41 -9.49
C ARG A 168 -2.90 -9.66 -8.65
N LEU A 169 -3.07 -10.31 -7.50
CA LEU A 169 -2.01 -10.63 -6.56
C LEU A 169 -1.45 -12.02 -6.85
N PRO A 170 -0.18 -12.30 -6.55
CA PRO A 170 0.34 -13.65 -6.63
C PRO A 170 -0.35 -14.54 -5.58
N ARG A 171 -0.61 -15.81 -5.87
CA ARG A 171 -1.15 -16.76 -4.86
C ARG A 171 -0.28 -16.94 -3.62
N SER A 172 0.99 -16.58 -3.71
CA SER A 172 1.92 -16.58 -2.58
C SER A 172 1.79 -15.34 -1.68
N PHE A 173 0.89 -14.40 -2.00
CA PHE A 173 0.68 -13.20 -1.21
C PHE A 173 0.16 -13.57 0.19
N CYS A 174 0.89 -13.15 1.23
CA CYS A 174 0.50 -13.36 2.62
C CYS A 174 0.76 -12.07 3.40
N GLY A 175 -0.30 -11.41 3.85
CA GLY A 175 -0.16 -10.15 4.59
C GLY A 175 -1.42 -9.29 4.66
N PRO A 176 -1.33 -8.14 5.35
CA PRO A 176 -2.42 -7.21 5.52
C PRO A 176 -2.80 -6.49 4.21
N LEU A 177 -4.10 -6.28 4.06
CA LEU A 177 -4.71 -5.43 3.05
C LEU A 177 -5.38 -4.24 3.74
N THR A 178 -5.03 -3.04 3.34
CA THR A 178 -5.73 -1.81 3.70
C THR A 178 -6.38 -1.24 2.44
N LEU A 179 -7.71 -1.32 2.38
CA LEU A 179 -8.48 -0.92 1.19
C LEU A 179 -9.43 0.19 1.59
N ARG A 180 -9.23 1.38 1.04
CA ARG A 180 -10.02 2.57 1.36
C ARG A 180 -10.72 3.06 0.11
N THR A 181 -12.04 3.17 0.19
CA THR A 181 -12.87 3.86 -0.81
C THR A 181 -13.79 4.84 -0.09
N ARG A 182 -14.20 5.97 -0.69
CA ARG A 182 -15.15 6.90 -0.02
C ARG A 182 -16.59 6.64 -0.42
N TYR A 183 -16.82 6.33 -1.70
CA TYR A 183 -18.15 6.28 -2.29
C TYR A 183 -18.42 5.04 -3.15
N ALA A 184 -17.49 4.11 -3.23
CA ALA A 184 -17.65 2.90 -4.03
C ALA A 184 -17.52 1.64 -3.17
N SER A 185 -17.47 0.48 -3.83
CA SER A 185 -17.38 -0.82 -3.18
C SER A 185 -16.02 -1.48 -3.38
N VAL A 186 -15.69 -2.37 -2.44
CA VAL A 186 -14.58 -3.31 -2.52
C VAL A 186 -15.15 -4.69 -2.83
N SER A 187 -14.53 -5.41 -3.75
CA SER A 187 -14.91 -6.79 -4.09
C SER A 187 -13.68 -7.68 -4.24
N PHE A 188 -13.85 -8.92 -3.86
CA PHE A 188 -12.82 -9.95 -3.88
C PHE A 188 -13.32 -11.13 -4.72
N SER A 189 -12.43 -11.77 -5.48
CA SER A 189 -12.72 -13.07 -6.11
C SER A 189 -12.93 -14.15 -5.07
N ASP A 190 -13.75 -15.16 -5.37
CA ASP A 190 -14.05 -16.28 -4.47
C ASP A 190 -12.80 -16.98 -3.91
N ALA A 191 -11.77 -17.19 -4.74
CA ALA A 191 -10.53 -17.85 -4.31
C ALA A 191 -9.71 -16.99 -3.34
N LEU A 192 -9.68 -15.67 -3.54
CA LEU A 192 -9.06 -14.73 -2.60
C LEU A 192 -9.87 -14.66 -1.30
N SER A 193 -11.20 -14.53 -1.39
CA SER A 193 -12.11 -14.50 -0.25
C SER A 193 -11.98 -15.73 0.65
N ALA A 194 -11.75 -16.91 0.07
CA ALA A 194 -11.55 -18.14 0.82
C ALA A 194 -10.30 -18.14 1.72
N ASN A 195 -9.31 -17.27 1.44
CA ASN A 195 -8.07 -17.13 2.21
C ASN A 195 -7.99 -15.79 2.96
N LEU A 196 -9.08 -15.03 2.98
CA LEU A 196 -9.13 -13.67 3.49
C LEU A 196 -9.84 -13.65 4.85
N THR A 197 -9.21 -13.00 5.82
CA THR A 197 -9.80 -12.70 7.14
C THR A 197 -10.02 -11.19 7.23
N THR A 198 -11.26 -10.76 7.44
CA THR A 198 -11.60 -9.33 7.64
C THR A 198 -11.61 -9.00 9.13
N PHE A 199 -10.82 -8.01 9.54
CA PHE A 199 -10.76 -7.54 10.94
C PHE A 199 -11.68 -6.36 11.19
N ASN A 200 -11.73 -5.42 10.24
CA ASN A 200 -12.46 -4.19 10.42
C ASN A 200 -12.99 -3.66 9.08
N GLU A 201 -14.21 -3.13 9.13
CA GLU A 201 -14.86 -2.41 8.05
C GLU A 201 -15.56 -1.19 8.66
N VAL A 202 -14.86 -0.05 8.63
CA VAL A 202 -15.34 1.24 9.16
C VAL A 202 -15.08 2.31 8.12
N ASP A 203 -16.07 3.18 7.86
CA ASP A 203 -15.96 4.30 6.93
C ASP A 203 -15.42 3.89 5.55
N ASN A 204 -15.97 2.79 4.99
CA ASN A 204 -15.55 2.23 3.70
C ASN A 204 -14.03 1.91 3.63
N THR A 205 -13.43 1.70 4.80
CA THR A 205 -12.06 1.21 4.97
C THR A 205 -12.12 -0.24 5.41
N HIS A 206 -11.70 -1.15 4.54
CA HIS A 206 -11.56 -2.57 4.85
C HIS A 206 -10.13 -2.84 5.27
N ARG A 207 -9.97 -3.40 6.48
CA ARG A 207 -8.71 -3.95 6.97
C ARG A 207 -8.85 -5.47 7.01
N CYS A 208 -8.15 -6.11 6.09
CA CYS A 208 -8.18 -7.55 5.90
C CYS A 208 -6.76 -8.11 6.01
N PHE A 209 -6.64 -9.43 6.07
CA PHE A 209 -5.38 -10.14 5.94
C PHE A 209 -5.59 -11.37 5.06
N VAL A 210 -4.62 -11.67 4.22
CA VAL A 210 -4.60 -12.85 3.36
C VAL A 210 -3.58 -13.83 3.92
N GLY A 211 -3.99 -15.08 4.12
CA GLY A 211 -3.13 -16.13 4.70
C GLY A 211 -3.26 -16.26 6.21
N ASP A 212 -2.22 -16.76 6.86
CA ASP A 212 -2.20 -17.01 8.31
C ASP A 212 -1.81 -15.74 9.09
N PHE A 213 -2.80 -15.15 9.77
CA PHE A 213 -2.61 -13.91 10.53
C PHE A 213 -1.80 -14.11 11.82
N ALA A 214 -1.58 -15.35 12.27
CA ALA A 214 -0.73 -15.60 13.45
C ALA A 214 0.70 -15.09 13.25
N ALA A 215 1.15 -14.99 11.99
CA ALA A 215 2.46 -14.45 11.63
C ALA A 215 2.57 -12.92 11.79
N TRP A 216 1.46 -12.18 11.92
CA TRP A 216 1.48 -10.71 12.04
C TRP A 216 2.11 -10.27 13.38
N GLY A 217 2.10 -11.11 14.41
CA GLY A 217 2.66 -10.77 15.72
C GLY A 217 1.93 -9.62 16.42
N GLU A 218 2.36 -9.28 17.63
CA GLU A 218 1.72 -8.22 18.43
C GLU A 218 2.20 -6.81 18.07
N GLN A 219 3.39 -6.69 17.47
CA GLN A 219 3.99 -5.40 17.12
C GLN A 219 3.70 -5.06 15.65
N PRO A 220 2.93 -3.99 15.37
CA PRO A 220 2.56 -3.63 14.01
C PRO A 220 3.78 -3.28 13.13
N ASP A 221 4.83 -2.70 13.73
CA ASP A 221 6.03 -2.26 13.01
C ASP A 221 7.01 -3.41 12.71
N ALA A 222 6.76 -4.60 13.26
CA ALA A 222 7.61 -5.77 13.06
C ALA A 222 7.23 -6.59 11.81
N TRP A 223 6.17 -6.19 11.09
CA TRP A 223 5.70 -6.94 9.94
C TRP A 223 6.69 -6.87 8.77
N THR A 224 7.27 -8.02 8.42
CA THR A 224 8.23 -8.14 7.30
C THR A 224 7.64 -8.81 6.06
N GLY A 225 6.37 -9.16 6.08
CA GLY A 225 5.69 -9.86 4.99
C GLY A 225 5.10 -8.91 3.94
N ASP A 226 4.20 -9.46 3.12
CA ASP A 226 3.57 -8.69 2.06
C ASP A 226 2.60 -7.65 2.61
N GLU A 227 2.33 -6.59 1.86
CA GLU A 227 1.36 -5.57 2.24
C GLU A 227 0.76 -4.96 0.99
N LEU A 228 -0.54 -4.71 1.08
CA LEU A 228 -1.30 -4.03 0.05
C LEU A 228 -2.00 -2.83 0.67
N ASN A 229 -1.74 -1.65 0.13
CA ASN A 229 -2.48 -0.44 0.43
C ASN A 229 -3.12 0.10 -0.85
N VAL A 230 -4.45 0.18 -0.87
CA VAL A 230 -5.21 0.74 -1.98
C VAL A 230 -6.11 1.85 -1.46
N GLU A 231 -5.96 3.03 -2.02
CA GLU A 231 -6.78 4.19 -1.70
C GLU A 231 -7.45 4.75 -2.95
N THR A 232 -8.77 4.96 -2.83
CA THR A 232 -9.53 5.69 -3.83
C THR A 232 -10.67 6.49 -3.24
N THR A 233 -11.14 7.53 -3.93
CA THR A 233 -12.29 8.33 -3.46
C THR A 233 -13.59 7.81 -4.09
N TYR A 234 -13.63 7.67 -5.41
CA TYR A 234 -14.85 7.26 -6.15
C TYR A 234 -14.68 5.96 -6.94
N GLY A 235 -13.48 5.38 -6.95
CA GLY A 235 -13.18 4.14 -7.65
C GLY A 235 -13.67 2.91 -6.88
N SER A 236 -14.19 1.92 -7.60
CA SER A 236 -14.36 0.57 -7.02
C SER A 236 -13.02 -0.16 -7.00
N ILE A 237 -12.82 -1.00 -5.98
CA ILE A 237 -11.62 -1.83 -5.84
C ILE A 237 -12.00 -3.28 -6.10
N LYS A 238 -11.27 -3.94 -7.00
CA LYS A 238 -11.42 -5.38 -7.28
C LYS A 238 -10.09 -6.09 -7.11
N LEU A 239 -10.06 -7.07 -6.21
CA LEU A 239 -8.87 -7.89 -5.96
C LEU A 239 -9.13 -9.34 -6.36
N LYS A 240 -8.13 -9.95 -7.00
CA LYS A 240 -8.13 -11.39 -7.32
C LYS A 240 -6.74 -11.98 -7.35
N TYR A 241 -6.61 -13.30 -7.41
CA TYR A 241 -5.31 -13.91 -7.70
C TYR A 241 -4.96 -13.86 -9.21
N ASP A 242 -3.67 -13.91 -9.51
CA ASP A 242 -3.10 -13.84 -10.86
C ASP A 242 -3.34 -15.11 -11.70
N VAL A 243 -3.32 -16.29 -11.08
CA VAL A 243 -3.59 -17.61 -11.69
C VAL A 243 -5.01 -18.09 -11.39
N GLU A 244 -5.97 -17.19 -11.28
CA GLU A 244 -7.36 -17.58 -11.46
C GLU A 244 -7.56 -17.79 -12.96
N LEU A 245 -7.60 -19.06 -13.37
CA LEU A 245 -8.18 -19.42 -14.66
C LEU A 245 -9.53 -18.70 -14.69
N ASP A 246 -9.71 -17.76 -15.62
CA ASP A 246 -10.99 -17.07 -15.83
C ASP A 246 -11.96 -18.15 -16.36
N ALA A 247 -12.36 -19.06 -15.47
CA ALA A 247 -13.18 -20.22 -15.71
C ALA A 247 -14.57 -19.70 -16.02
N GLY A 248 -14.84 -19.43 -17.30
CA GLY A 248 -16.20 -19.27 -17.77
C GLY A 248 -16.68 -17.85 -18.09
N ASN A 249 -15.81 -16.94 -18.55
CA ASN A 249 -16.32 -15.82 -19.38
C ASN A 249 -16.34 -16.15 -20.89
N GLY A 250 -16.08 -17.40 -21.24
CA GLY A 250 -16.60 -17.97 -22.47
C GLY A 250 -18.12 -17.85 -22.41
N LYS A 251 -18.67 -16.92 -23.19
CA LYS A 251 -20.10 -16.67 -23.40
C LYS A 251 -20.82 -17.94 -23.88
N GLY A 252 -20.95 -18.95 -23.03
CA GLY A 252 -22.05 -19.89 -23.10
C GLY A 252 -23.28 -19.09 -22.69
N LYS A 253 -24.23 -18.92 -23.62
CA LYS A 253 -25.61 -18.53 -23.31
C LYS A 253 -26.23 -19.64 -22.43
N GLY A 254 -25.79 -19.74 -21.18
CA GLY A 254 -26.20 -20.74 -20.22
C GLY A 254 -27.14 -20.10 -19.21
N LYS A 255 -28.41 -20.48 -19.29
CA LYS A 255 -29.47 -20.11 -18.36
C LYS A 255 -29.06 -20.41 -16.91
N GLY A 256 -29.13 -19.40 -16.05
CA GLY A 256 -29.65 -19.54 -14.68
C GLY A 256 -28.70 -20.03 -13.58
N GLY A 257 -28.61 -19.21 -12.52
CA GLY A 257 -28.55 -19.67 -11.13
C GLY A 257 -27.18 -19.61 -10.45
N PHE A 258 -27.03 -18.74 -9.44
CA PHE A 258 -27.18 -19.16 -8.03
C PHE A 258 -27.12 -18.02 -7.00
N PHE A 259 -26.73 -16.79 -7.36
CA PHE A 259 -26.71 -15.64 -6.42
C PHE A 259 -27.82 -14.60 -6.61
N SER A 260 -28.77 -14.83 -7.52
CA SER A 260 -29.91 -13.92 -7.76
C SER A 260 -31.06 -14.04 -6.73
N TRP A 261 -30.91 -14.88 -5.69
CA TRP A 261 -32.06 -15.28 -4.85
C TRP A 261 -32.23 -14.48 -3.53
N LEU A 262 -31.28 -13.64 -3.10
CA LEU A 262 -31.39 -12.99 -1.78
C LEU A 262 -31.76 -11.51 -1.74
N PHE A 263 -31.96 -10.84 -2.88
CA PHE A 263 -32.59 -9.51 -2.94
C PHE A 263 -33.46 -9.47 -4.21
N GLY A 264 -34.70 -9.97 -4.18
CA GLY A 264 -35.86 -9.15 -3.83
C GLY A 264 -35.93 -7.94 -4.77
N GLY A 265 -36.45 -8.05 -5.99
CA GLY A 265 -37.88 -8.14 -6.27
C GLY A 265 -38.32 -6.84 -6.95
N GLY A 266 -38.41 -6.86 -8.28
CA GLY A 266 -38.76 -5.68 -9.09
C GLY A 266 -38.78 -6.02 -10.57
N ASN A 267 -39.85 -6.69 -10.98
CA ASN A 267 -40.11 -7.12 -12.34
C ASN A 267 -40.45 -5.89 -13.21
N TYR A 268 -39.60 -5.55 -14.19
CA TYR A 268 -39.96 -4.61 -15.26
C TYR A 268 -39.68 -5.26 -16.61
N ASP A 269 -40.74 -5.29 -17.41
CA ASP A 269 -40.82 -5.89 -18.74
C ASP A 269 -39.77 -5.38 -19.72
N ALA A 270 -39.31 -6.32 -20.54
CA ALA A 270 -38.34 -6.13 -21.61
C ALA A 270 -38.92 -5.38 -22.82
N GLY A 271 -38.21 -4.35 -23.28
CA GLY A 271 -38.33 -3.80 -24.64
C GLY A 271 -37.14 -4.22 -25.51
N PRO A 272 -37.29 -4.33 -26.85
CA PRO A 272 -36.32 -4.98 -27.72
C PRO A 272 -35.11 -4.11 -28.03
N SER A 273 -33.93 -4.73 -28.06
CA SER A 273 -32.65 -4.08 -28.36
C SER A 273 -32.40 -3.95 -29.87
N ALA A 274 -32.05 -2.74 -30.30
CA ALA A 274 -31.28 -2.48 -31.51
C ALA A 274 -30.15 -1.52 -31.15
N GLY A 275 -28.93 -1.79 -31.63
CA GLY A 275 -27.84 -0.81 -31.64
C GLY A 275 -26.52 -1.31 -31.09
N GLU A 276 -25.61 -1.64 -32.01
CA GLU A 276 -24.16 -1.65 -31.78
C GLU A 276 -23.70 -0.25 -31.32
N GLY A 277 -22.89 -0.17 -30.25
CA GLY A 277 -22.29 1.10 -29.83
C GLY A 277 -21.51 1.06 -28.50
N GLY A 278 -20.22 1.38 -28.58
CA GLY A 278 -19.35 1.99 -27.55
C GLY A 278 -19.56 1.70 -26.06
N VAL A 279 -18.62 0.94 -25.46
CA VAL A 279 -18.43 0.83 -24.00
C VAL A 279 -17.74 2.07 -23.37
N GLU A 280 -17.74 3.23 -24.02
CA GLU A 280 -17.11 4.47 -23.52
C GLU A 280 -18.09 5.53 -22.98
N GLU A 281 -19.42 5.37 -23.15
CA GLU A 281 -20.36 6.44 -22.77
C GLU A 281 -21.05 6.29 -21.41
N PHE A 282 -20.91 5.16 -20.71
CA PHE A 282 -21.64 4.94 -19.46
C PHE A 282 -21.07 5.68 -18.23
N PHE A 283 -19.90 6.31 -18.33
CA PHE A 283 -19.27 7.03 -17.20
C PHE A 283 -19.21 8.56 -17.35
N LYS A 284 -19.65 9.12 -18.48
CA LYS A 284 -19.64 10.58 -18.71
C LYS A 284 -20.54 11.39 -17.75
N PRO A 285 -21.80 11.02 -17.45
CA PRO A 285 -22.67 11.92 -16.69
C PRO A 285 -22.30 12.03 -15.21
N MET A 286 -21.50 11.10 -14.67
CA MET A 286 -21.03 11.16 -13.28
C MET A 286 -19.78 12.07 -13.13
N TYR A 287 -18.99 12.23 -14.19
CA TYR A 287 -17.77 13.05 -14.21
C TYR A 287 -18.07 14.55 -14.34
N GLU A 288 -19.09 14.94 -15.12
CA GLU A 288 -19.47 16.36 -15.29
C GLU A 288 -20.05 16.96 -14.00
N HIS A 289 -20.81 16.19 -13.21
CA HIS A 289 -21.37 16.68 -11.96
C HIS A 289 -20.33 16.91 -10.84
N ALA A 290 -19.19 16.21 -10.88
CA ALA A 290 -18.10 16.42 -9.93
C ALA A 290 -17.26 17.67 -10.27
N MET A 291 -17.09 17.98 -11.56
CA MET A 291 -16.37 19.18 -12.01
C MET A 291 -17.16 20.48 -11.79
N GLN A 292 -18.50 20.43 -11.85
CA GLN A 292 -19.33 21.63 -11.67
C GLN A 292 -19.37 22.17 -10.22
N ASN A 293 -18.95 21.39 -9.22
CA ASN A 293 -19.01 21.78 -7.81
C ASN A 293 -17.71 22.41 -7.25
N GLU A 294 -16.62 22.42 -8.02
CA GLU A 294 -15.38 23.10 -7.61
C GLU A 294 -15.25 24.54 -8.14
N ALA A 295 -16.19 25.02 -8.97
CA ALA A 295 -16.20 26.39 -9.47
C ALA A 295 -16.73 27.44 -8.46
N ASN A 296 -17.03 27.05 -7.22
CA ASN A 296 -17.62 27.95 -6.21
C ASN A 296 -16.80 28.07 -4.92
N ILE A 297 -15.48 27.82 -5.00
CA ILE A 297 -14.53 28.19 -3.93
C ILE A 297 -13.89 29.52 -4.34
N GLY A 298 -14.17 30.55 -3.54
CA GLY A 298 -13.83 31.93 -3.82
C GLY A 298 -12.37 32.16 -4.20
N SER A 299 -12.19 32.98 -5.24
CA SER A 299 -10.96 33.68 -5.60
C SER A 299 -10.27 34.25 -4.35
N ILE A 300 -9.21 33.58 -3.88
CA ILE A 300 -8.24 34.17 -2.97
C ILE A 300 -7.44 35.17 -3.80
N VAL A 301 -7.68 36.46 -3.55
CA VAL A 301 -6.86 37.54 -4.08
C VAL A 301 -5.46 37.39 -3.47
N VAL A 302 -4.52 36.91 -4.27
CA VAL A 302 -3.09 36.92 -3.93
C VAL A 302 -2.64 38.38 -4.00
N GLY A 303 -2.44 38.99 -2.83
CA GLY A 303 -1.84 40.31 -2.72
C GLY A 303 -0.40 40.32 -3.28
N PRO A 304 0.10 41.48 -3.73
CA PRO A 304 1.41 41.58 -4.36
C PRO A 304 2.55 41.20 -3.39
N PRO A 305 3.68 40.69 -3.90
CA PRO A 305 4.80 40.26 -3.08
C PRO A 305 5.42 41.44 -2.34
N CYS A 306 5.58 41.31 -1.02
CA CYS A 306 6.32 42.26 -0.20
C CYS A 306 7.81 42.18 -0.54
N ILE A 307 8.35 43.30 -1.04
CA ILE A 307 9.79 43.54 -1.21
C ILE A 307 10.37 43.84 0.19
N PRO A 308 11.47 43.21 0.61
CA PRO A 308 12.12 43.57 1.87
C PRO A 308 12.82 44.93 1.71
N LEU A 309 12.41 45.91 2.51
CA LEU A 309 13.15 47.16 2.68
C LEU A 309 14.20 46.95 3.78
N GLU A 310 15.46 47.11 3.41
CA GLU A 310 16.57 47.36 4.34
C GLU A 310 16.39 48.69 5.07
N ASN A 311 16.85 48.69 6.32
CA ASN A 311 17.19 49.83 7.18
C ASN A 311 16.06 50.56 7.94
N GLY A 312 16.27 50.63 9.26
CA GLY A 312 16.19 51.91 9.96
C GLY A 312 15.00 52.14 10.88
N ASP A 313 15.31 52.10 12.18
CA ASP A 313 14.80 52.97 13.25
C ASP A 313 13.41 52.74 13.88
N ASP A 314 13.50 52.47 15.18
CA ASP A 314 12.49 52.56 16.22
C ASP A 314 11.65 53.83 16.15
N LYS A 315 10.34 53.72 15.89
CA LYS A 315 9.33 54.62 16.48
C LYS A 315 8.01 53.89 16.75
N PHE A 316 7.65 53.86 18.03
CA PHE A 316 6.31 53.62 18.53
C PHE A 316 5.30 54.54 17.84
N MET A 317 4.25 53.96 17.26
CA MET A 317 2.97 54.65 17.01
C MET A 317 1.83 53.87 17.66
N GLN A 318 1.19 54.51 18.63
CA GLN A 318 -0.14 54.15 19.11
C GLN A 318 -1.17 54.47 18.03
N LEU A 319 -2.09 53.54 17.78
CA LEU A 319 -3.31 53.77 17.01
C LEU A 319 -4.54 53.27 17.80
N PRO A 320 -5.72 53.84 17.53
CA PRO A 320 -6.80 53.92 18.51
C PRO A 320 -7.77 52.74 18.48
N ASP A 321 -8.38 52.60 19.65
CA ASP A 321 -9.51 51.76 20.00
C ASP A 321 -10.72 51.96 19.06
N ARG A 322 -11.17 50.87 18.42
CA ARG A 322 -12.51 50.73 17.87
C ARG A 322 -12.99 49.30 18.07
N GLY A 323 -13.98 49.18 18.95
CA GLY A 323 -14.61 47.91 19.28
C GLY A 323 -15.62 47.38 18.27
N ARG A 324 -16.17 46.25 18.71
CA ARG A 324 -17.38 45.51 18.31
C ARG A 324 -17.22 44.25 17.44
N SER A 325 -17.86 43.24 18.02
CA SER A 325 -18.48 42.06 17.46
C SER A 325 -17.61 40.83 17.33
N GLY A 326 -17.79 39.96 18.33
CA GLY A 326 -17.17 38.66 18.40
C GLY A 326 -17.75 37.68 17.39
N VAL A 327 -16.88 36.77 16.97
CA VAL A 327 -17.22 35.41 16.56
C VAL A 327 -16.11 34.52 17.12
N ALA A 328 -16.50 33.51 17.87
CA ALA A 328 -15.61 32.58 18.54
C ALA A 328 -14.80 31.79 17.51
N PHE A 329 -13.46 31.85 17.61
CA PHE A 329 -12.56 30.91 16.96
C PHE A 329 -11.98 29.96 18.00
N MET A 330 -12.15 28.66 17.75
CA MET A 330 -11.48 27.58 18.47
C MET A 330 -9.97 27.82 18.44
N LYS A 331 -9.37 27.84 19.63
CA LYS A 331 -7.92 27.81 19.85
C LYS A 331 -7.34 26.51 19.28
N CYS A 332 -6.49 26.64 18.27
CA CYS A 332 -5.50 25.62 17.96
C CYS A 332 -4.38 25.73 19.01
N LEU A 333 -4.16 24.64 19.74
CA LEU A 333 -3.13 24.51 20.77
C LEU A 333 -1.77 24.35 20.08
N GLN A 334 -1.02 25.43 19.92
CA GLN A 334 0.35 25.39 19.41
C GLN A 334 1.31 25.27 20.61
N ILE A 335 1.88 24.08 20.77
CA ILE A 335 2.90 23.80 21.79
C ILE A 335 4.22 24.41 21.30
N HIS A 336 4.59 25.56 21.87
CA HIS A 336 5.95 26.08 21.82
C HIS A 336 6.84 25.23 22.75
N GLN A 337 7.81 24.50 22.17
CA GLN A 337 8.97 24.06 22.93
C GLN A 337 10.02 25.18 22.90
N GLY A 338 10.08 25.95 23.99
CA GLY A 338 11.22 26.81 24.33
C GLY A 338 12.05 26.10 25.40
N GLY A 339 13.33 25.86 25.12
CA GLY A 339 14.25 25.16 26.01
C GLY A 339 15.68 25.66 25.88
N ALA A 340 15.95 26.74 26.62
CA ALA A 340 17.21 27.37 27.01
C ALA A 340 18.56 26.77 26.55
N LEU A 341 19.33 27.63 25.88
CA LEU A 341 20.79 27.57 25.78
C LEU A 341 21.41 27.97 27.14
N SER A 342 22.28 27.11 27.67
CA SER A 342 23.15 27.42 28.81
C SER A 342 24.51 27.89 28.28
N ALA A 343 24.95 29.05 28.79
CA ALA A 343 26.21 29.69 28.47
C ALA A 343 27.26 29.38 29.53
N HIS A 344 28.39 28.82 29.09
CA HIS A 344 29.73 28.89 29.69
C HIS A 344 30.67 28.72 28.48
N GLY A 345 31.68 29.53 28.18
CA GLY A 345 32.44 30.52 28.94
C GLY A 345 33.91 30.30 28.56
N SER A 346 34.61 31.37 28.12
CA SER A 346 36.08 31.45 27.88
C SER A 346 36.64 30.60 26.72
N SER A 347 37.64 30.99 25.93
CA SER A 347 38.61 32.10 26.02
C SER A 347 39.43 32.13 24.72
N ALA A 348 39.68 33.36 24.23
CA ALA A 348 40.92 33.89 23.66
C ALA A 348 41.81 33.10 22.66
N LEU A 349 42.28 33.89 21.69
CA LEU A 349 43.62 33.92 21.04
C LEU A 349 43.78 33.40 19.60
N LYS A 350 44.15 34.39 18.77
CA LYS A 350 45.18 34.41 17.72
C LYS A 350 44.90 33.72 16.37
N THR A 351 44.63 34.58 15.39
CA THR A 351 45.15 34.47 14.01
C THR A 351 46.69 34.42 14.01
N PRO A 352 47.32 33.73 13.05
CA PRO A 352 47.65 34.41 11.79
C PRO A 352 47.47 33.56 10.51
N SER A 353 47.41 34.31 9.42
CA SER A 353 47.48 33.95 8.02
C SER A 353 48.69 33.09 7.60
N GLN A 354 48.52 32.40 6.47
CA GLN A 354 49.49 31.80 5.50
C GLN A 354 49.14 30.33 5.26
N GLU A 355 49.27 29.70 4.09
CA GLU A 355 49.60 30.08 2.72
C GLU A 355 49.17 28.88 1.85
N LEU A 356 49.11 29.10 0.54
CA LEU A 356 48.87 28.14 -0.53
C LEU A 356 49.69 26.83 -0.41
N SER A 357 49.08 25.69 -0.72
CA SER A 357 49.75 24.71 -1.59
C SER A 357 48.79 23.76 -2.27
N SER A 358 48.90 23.73 -3.59
CA SER A 358 48.36 22.76 -4.53
C SER A 358 48.93 21.36 -4.30
N MET A 359 48.07 20.34 -4.17
CA MET A 359 48.48 18.95 -4.34
C MET A 359 47.90 18.39 -5.63
N SER A 360 48.79 18.27 -6.62
CA SER A 360 48.62 17.48 -7.84
C SER A 360 48.65 15.99 -7.46
N LEU A 361 47.66 15.22 -7.92
CA LEU A 361 47.62 13.77 -7.73
C LEU A 361 48.00 13.09 -9.05
N GLU A 362 49.29 12.82 -9.24
CA GLU A 362 49.76 11.82 -10.21
C GLU A 362 49.66 10.44 -9.56
N MET A 363 48.91 9.52 -10.15
CA MET A 363 48.96 8.11 -9.79
C MET A 363 49.39 7.26 -10.98
N HIS A 364 50.50 6.58 -10.73
CA HIS A 364 51.32 5.77 -11.61
C HIS A 364 50.59 4.55 -12.20
N ILE A 365 50.81 4.30 -13.49
CA ILE A 365 50.52 3.03 -14.18
C ILE A 365 51.67 2.06 -13.86
N GLN A 366 51.34 0.88 -13.32
CA GLN A 366 52.26 -0.27 -13.31
C GLN A 366 51.71 -1.37 -14.22
N THR A 367 52.39 -1.53 -15.36
CA THR A 367 52.35 -2.70 -16.23
C THR A 367 53.27 -3.77 -15.63
N MET A 368 52.78 -4.97 -15.36
CA MET A 368 53.61 -6.15 -15.19
C MET A 368 53.29 -7.16 -16.29
N HIS A 369 54.29 -7.37 -17.14
CA HIS A 369 54.45 -8.57 -17.96
C HIS A 369 54.98 -9.70 -17.08
N LEU A 370 54.37 -10.88 -17.19
CA LEU A 370 55.05 -12.17 -17.36
C LEU A 370 54.12 -13.12 -18.11
#